data_AF-R5XWM6-F1
#
_entry.id   AF-R5XWM6-F1
#
_cell.length_a   1.000
_cell.length_b   1.000
_cell.length_c   1.000
_cell.angle_alpha   90.00
_cell.angle_beta   90.00
_cell.angle_gamma   90.00
#
_symmetry.space_group_name_H-M   'P 1'
#
loop_
_entity.id
_entity.type
_entity.pdbx_description
1 polymer ?
#
loop_
_entity_poly.entity_id
_entity_poly.type
_entity_poly.pdbx_seq_one_letter_code
_entity_poly.pdbx_strand_id
1 'polypeptide(L)'
;MEKLKKLNFLSIVAFTLFSGAVLLTPLSENFDVTDGKKFVSYIIVAMFWGGLALGIASVILASKTRKKEKIKVEGKLPGIITFFKNKESIVAFCLFAVGLIMVIVSIPIESVNKTVLQIAGMFAALWGFSLHSIFDGLNYRATKNINKNKGKDDK
;
A
#
# COMPACT_ATOMS: atom_id res chain seq x y z
N MET A 1 -11.13 15.87 12.05
CA MET A 1 -9.68 15.52 12.12
C MET A 1 -9.38 14.06 12.44
N GLU A 2 -9.87 13.46 13.55
CA GLU A 2 -9.57 12.04 13.86
C GLU A 2 -10.02 11.06 12.78
N LYS A 3 -11.17 11.32 12.18
CA LYS A 3 -11.71 10.54 11.06
C LYS A 3 -10.73 10.45 9.88
N LEU A 4 -10.06 11.55 9.53
CA LEU A 4 -9.05 11.58 8.46
C LEU A 4 -7.86 10.65 8.80
N LYS A 5 -7.40 10.68 10.06
CA LYS A 5 -6.31 9.81 10.51
C LYS A 5 -6.69 8.34 10.43
N LYS A 6 -7.88 7.98 10.90
CA LYS A 6 -8.42 6.62 10.85
C LYS A 6 -8.55 6.13 9.41
N LEU A 7 -9.05 6.96 8.48
CA LEU A 7 -9.18 6.59 7.07
C LEU A 7 -7.82 6.42 6.37
N ASN A 8 -6.83 7.27 6.68
CA ASN A 8 -5.48 7.07 6.16
C ASN A 8 -4.84 5.80 6.71
N PHE A 9 -4.97 5.55 8.01
CA PHE A 9 -4.48 4.30 8.62
C PHE A 9 -5.15 3.07 8.00
N LEU A 10 -6.47 3.13 7.81
CA LEU A 10 -7.23 2.08 7.14
C LEU A 10 -6.72 1.82 5.71
N SER A 11 -6.40 2.87 4.95
CA SER A 11 -5.80 2.69 3.62
C SER A 11 -4.45 1.96 3.68
N ILE A 12 -3.59 2.30 4.64
CA ILE A 12 -2.28 1.64 4.80
C ILE A 12 -2.48 0.15 5.11
N VAL A 13 -3.37 -0.19 6.05
CA VAL A 13 -3.69 -1.58 6.39
C VAL A 13 -4.27 -2.32 5.19
N ALA A 14 -5.24 -1.73 4.49
CA ALA A 14 -5.88 -2.35 3.34
C ALA A 14 -4.91 -2.61 2.17
N PHE A 15 -4.04 -1.65 1.86
CA PHE A 15 -3.00 -1.83 0.82
C PHE A 15 -1.90 -2.81 1.25
N THR A 16 -1.63 -2.93 2.56
CA THR A 16 -0.72 -3.96 3.09
C THR A 16 -1.34 -5.36 2.97
N LEU A 17 -2.66 -5.51 3.22
CA LEU A 17 -3.36 -6.77 2.98
C LEU A 17 -3.40 -7.15 1.49
N PHE A 18 -3.68 -6.17 0.63
CA PHE A 18 -3.66 -6.34 -0.83
C PHE A 18 -2.31 -6.83 -1.34
N SER A 19 -1.23 -6.13 -0.98
CA SER A 19 0.13 -6.52 -1.40
C SER A 19 0.57 -7.82 -0.73
N GLY A 20 0.29 -7.99 0.57
CA GLY A 20 0.62 -9.19 1.34
C GLY A 20 -0.05 -10.46 0.82
N ALA A 21 -1.22 -10.36 0.18
CA ALA A 21 -1.87 -11.50 -0.47
C ALA A 21 -0.98 -12.15 -1.55
N VAL A 22 -0.08 -11.39 -2.20
CA VAL A 22 0.87 -11.93 -3.19
C VAL A 22 1.88 -12.89 -2.57
N LEU A 23 2.28 -12.66 -1.32
CA LEU A 23 3.17 -13.58 -0.59
C LEU A 23 2.50 -14.93 -0.31
N LEU A 24 1.17 -14.97 -0.29
CA LEU A 24 0.38 -16.16 -0.01
C LEU A 24 0.07 -16.98 -1.26
N THR A 25 0.33 -16.46 -2.47
CA THR A 25 0.03 -17.14 -3.74
C THR A 25 0.60 -18.56 -3.86
N PRO A 26 1.81 -18.91 -3.36
CA PRO A 26 2.30 -20.30 -3.39
C PRO A 26 1.42 -21.27 -2.61
N LEU A 27 0.72 -20.77 -1.59
CA LEU A 27 -0.28 -21.54 -0.84
C LEU A 27 -1.55 -21.79 -1.65
N SER A 28 -1.60 -21.38 -2.93
CA SER A 28 -2.70 -21.63 -3.88
C SER A 28 -2.32 -22.47 -5.12
N GLU A 29 -1.03 -22.84 -5.32
CA GLU A 29 -0.56 -23.48 -6.58
C GLU A 29 -0.54 -25.03 -6.62
N ASN A 30 -0.70 -25.75 -5.51
CA ASN A 30 -0.51 -27.22 -5.46
C ASN A 30 -1.76 -28.03 -5.07
N PHE A 31 -2.95 -27.72 -5.61
CA PHE A 31 -4.19 -28.26 -5.04
C PHE A 31 -4.95 -29.26 -5.90
N ASP A 32 -4.62 -30.52 -5.62
CA ASP A 32 -5.55 -31.64 -5.72
C ASP A 32 -6.83 -31.38 -4.90
N VAL A 33 -7.94 -31.94 -5.39
CA VAL A 33 -9.32 -31.60 -5.06
C VAL A 33 -9.71 -32.04 -3.63
N THR A 34 -9.27 -31.31 -2.60
CA THR A 34 -9.78 -31.45 -1.22
C THR A 34 -10.40 -30.13 -0.76
N ASP A 35 -11.60 -30.18 -0.17
CA ASP A 35 -12.46 -29.01 0.07
C ASP A 35 -11.84 -27.88 0.91
N GLY A 36 -10.97 -28.21 1.88
CA GLY A 36 -10.32 -27.21 2.73
C GLY A 36 -9.33 -26.29 1.98
N LYS A 37 -8.78 -26.73 0.84
CA LYS A 37 -7.75 -26.00 0.09
C LYS A 37 -8.34 -24.98 -0.90
N LYS A 38 -9.53 -25.25 -1.43
CA LYS A 38 -10.32 -24.26 -2.21
C LYS A 38 -10.66 -23.02 -1.37
N PHE A 39 -10.97 -23.23 -0.09
CA PHE A 39 -11.29 -22.17 0.86
C PHE A 39 -10.13 -21.18 1.03
N VAL A 40 -8.89 -21.66 1.12
CA VAL A 40 -7.68 -20.82 1.24
C VAL A 40 -7.51 -19.93 0.00
N SER A 41 -7.69 -20.47 -1.20
CA SER A 41 -7.61 -19.69 -2.43
C SER A 41 -8.66 -18.56 -2.48
N TYR A 42 -9.90 -18.83 -2.06
CA TYR A 42 -10.92 -17.78 -1.97
C TYR A 42 -10.55 -16.68 -0.98
N ILE A 43 -9.93 -17.03 0.16
CA ILE A 43 -9.44 -16.03 1.13
C ILE A 43 -8.35 -15.17 0.51
N ILE A 44 -7.36 -15.75 -0.17
CA ILE A 44 -6.26 -14.99 -0.80
C ILE A 44 -6.81 -14.02 -1.85
N VAL A 45 -7.74 -14.49 -2.69
CA VAL A 45 -8.42 -13.64 -3.71
C VAL A 45 -9.23 -12.53 -3.04
N ALA A 46 -9.95 -12.83 -1.96
CA ALA A 46 -10.72 -11.84 -1.21
C ALA A 46 -9.81 -10.81 -0.51
N MET A 47 -8.67 -11.24 0.03
CA MET A 47 -7.66 -10.34 0.62
C MET A 47 -7.07 -9.40 -0.44
N PHE A 48 -6.75 -9.92 -1.62
CA PHE A 48 -6.21 -9.14 -2.72
C PHE A 48 -7.22 -8.09 -3.21
N TRP A 49 -8.37 -8.52 -3.74
CA TRP A 49 -9.36 -7.59 -4.32
C TRP A 49 -10.06 -6.75 -3.27
N GLY A 50 -10.40 -7.34 -2.12
CA GLY A 50 -11.01 -6.64 -1.00
C GLY A 50 -10.07 -5.59 -0.39
N GLY A 51 -8.78 -5.93 -0.20
CA GLY A 51 -7.77 -4.99 0.24
C GLY A 51 -7.58 -3.83 -0.74
N LEU A 52 -7.55 -4.11 -2.04
CA LEU A 52 -7.42 -3.08 -3.08
C LEU A 52 -8.62 -2.13 -3.08
N ALA A 53 -9.84 -2.68 -3.13
CA ALA A 53 -11.07 -1.90 -3.15
C ALA A 53 -11.21 -1.05 -1.87
N LEU A 54 -10.96 -1.64 -0.71
CA LEU A 54 -11.01 -0.95 0.58
C LEU A 54 -9.94 0.14 0.68
N GLY A 55 -8.73 -0.11 0.18
CA GLY A 55 -7.63 0.86 0.13
C GLY A 55 -8.01 2.10 -0.69
N ILE A 56 -8.49 1.88 -1.91
CA ILE A 56 -8.94 2.96 -2.81
C ILE A 56 -10.11 3.73 -2.18
N ALA A 57 -11.13 3.03 -1.68
CA ALA A 57 -12.29 3.65 -1.06
C ALA A 57 -11.88 4.52 0.14
N SER A 58 -10.96 4.03 0.97
CA SER A 58 -10.43 4.75 2.14
C SER A 58 -9.70 6.03 1.73
N VAL A 59 -8.89 6.00 0.66
CA VAL A 59 -8.20 7.19 0.13
C VAL A 59 -9.20 8.22 -0.43
N ILE A 60 -10.24 7.77 -1.13
CA ILE A 60 -11.30 8.65 -1.64
C ILE A 60 -12.06 9.31 -0.49
N LEU A 61 -12.47 8.52 0.52
CA LEU A 61 -13.16 9.02 1.70
C LEU A 61 -12.28 9.96 2.53
N ALA A 62 -11.00 9.68 2.67
CA ALA A 62 -10.02 10.56 3.30
C ALA A 62 -9.94 11.90 2.54
N SER A 63 -9.88 11.85 1.21
CA SER A 63 -9.85 13.03 0.35
C SER A 63 -11.12 13.88 0.48
N LYS A 64 -12.30 13.24 0.50
CA LYS A 64 -13.59 13.90 0.72
C LYS A 64 -13.65 14.55 2.11
N THR A 65 -13.21 13.83 3.14
CA THR A 65 -13.17 14.33 4.53
C THR A 65 -12.23 15.52 4.65
N ARG A 66 -11.03 15.45 4.09
CA ARG A 66 -10.06 16.57 4.08
C ARG A 66 -10.63 17.82 3.41
N LYS A 67 -11.29 17.66 2.24
CA LYS A 67 -11.92 18.75 1.51
C LYS A 67 -13.10 19.35 2.29
N LYS A 68 -13.95 18.51 2.91
CA LYS A 68 -15.07 18.95 3.75
C LYS A 68 -14.61 19.76 4.97
N GLU A 69 -13.54 19.32 5.62
CA GLU A 69 -12.94 20.02 6.76
C GLU A 69 -12.05 21.22 6.34
N LYS A 70 -12.01 21.56 5.04
CA LYS A 70 -11.21 22.68 4.47
C LYS A 70 -9.73 22.69 4.92
N ILE A 71 -9.15 21.51 5.18
CA ILE A 71 -7.76 21.40 5.63
C ILE A 71 -6.83 21.76 4.48
N LYS A 72 -6.14 22.90 4.61
CA LYS A 72 -5.15 23.37 3.65
C LYS A 72 -3.90 22.50 3.72
N VAL A 73 -3.41 22.09 2.55
CA VAL A 73 -2.16 21.34 2.38
C VAL A 73 -1.44 21.93 1.19
N GLU A 74 -0.13 22.06 1.30
CA GLU A 74 0.70 22.50 0.20
C GLU A 74 0.72 21.46 -0.96
N GLY A 75 0.66 21.99 -2.18
CA GLY A 75 0.58 21.20 -3.41
C GLY A 75 -0.84 20.87 -3.87
N LYS A 76 -0.97 20.56 -5.16
CA LYS A 76 -2.25 20.20 -5.81
C LYS A 76 -2.26 18.77 -6.36
N LEU A 77 -1.09 18.18 -6.55
CA LEU A 77 -0.93 16.88 -7.21
C LEU A 77 -1.28 15.72 -6.26
N PRO A 78 -1.91 14.64 -6.76
CA PRO A 78 -2.11 13.42 -6.01
C PRO A 78 -0.78 12.70 -5.74
N GLY A 79 -0.75 11.89 -4.68
CA GLY A 79 0.50 11.26 -4.22
C GLY A 79 1.14 10.32 -5.23
N ILE A 80 0.34 9.69 -6.09
CA ILE A 80 0.81 8.77 -7.14
C ILE A 80 1.79 9.39 -8.15
N ILE A 81 1.73 10.71 -8.37
CA ILE A 81 2.64 11.44 -9.27
C ILE A 81 3.53 12.45 -8.52
N THR A 82 3.41 12.50 -7.20
CA THR A 82 4.20 13.42 -6.38
C THR A 82 5.33 12.63 -5.76
N PHE A 83 6.56 13.10 -5.91
CA PHE A 83 7.74 12.41 -5.40
C PHE A 83 8.45 13.21 -4.31
N PHE A 84 9.06 12.48 -3.38
CA PHE A 84 10.02 12.95 -2.40
C PHE A 84 9.52 14.08 -1.47
N LYS A 85 8.22 14.12 -1.17
CA LYS A 85 7.65 15.12 -0.23
C LYS A 85 7.76 14.69 1.22
N ASN A 86 7.89 13.39 1.48
CA ASN A 86 8.08 12.83 2.82
C ASN A 86 9.22 11.81 2.85
N LYS A 87 9.99 11.77 3.94
CA LYS A 87 11.05 10.77 4.17
C LYS A 87 10.51 9.34 4.04
N GLU A 88 9.32 9.10 4.59
CA GLU A 88 8.61 7.83 4.53
C GLU A 88 8.25 7.44 3.09
N SER A 89 7.95 8.42 2.24
CA SER A 89 7.69 8.17 0.82
C SER A 89 8.97 7.82 0.05
N ILE A 90 10.12 8.39 0.43
CA ILE A 90 11.41 8.03 -0.19
C ILE A 90 11.70 6.55 0.07
N VAL A 91 11.55 6.11 1.33
CA VAL A 91 11.73 4.69 1.70
C VAL A 91 10.78 3.80 0.90
N ALA A 92 9.50 4.18 0.79
CA ALA A 92 8.51 3.43 0.02
C ALA A 92 8.84 3.39 -1.49
N PHE A 93 9.34 4.48 -2.06
CA PHE A 93 9.79 4.55 -3.45
C PHE A 93 11.03 3.68 -3.69
N CYS A 94 12.01 3.70 -2.77
CA CYS A 94 13.16 2.80 -2.85
C CYS A 94 12.72 1.33 -2.80
N LEU A 95 11.77 0.98 -1.93
CA LEU A 95 11.22 -0.37 -1.86
C LEU A 95 10.51 -0.76 -3.18
N PHE A 96 9.74 0.16 -3.76
CA PHE A 96 9.12 -0.04 -5.08
C PHE A 96 10.17 -0.31 -6.16
N ALA A 97 11.21 0.53 -6.24
CA ALA A 97 12.27 0.41 -7.23
C ALA A 97 13.04 -0.92 -7.08
N VAL A 98 13.39 -1.30 -5.85
CA VAL A 98 14.04 -2.60 -5.57
C VAL A 98 13.13 -3.76 -5.98
N GLY A 99 11.84 -3.69 -5.66
CA GLY A 99 10.87 -4.72 -6.06
C GLY A 99 10.78 -4.89 -7.57
N LEU A 100 10.73 -3.80 -8.33
CA LEU A 100 10.75 -3.84 -9.80
C LEU A 100 12.05 -4.46 -10.34
N ILE A 101 13.20 -4.08 -9.79
CA ILE A 101 14.50 -4.64 -10.18
C ILE A 101 14.51 -6.15 -9.95
N MET A 102 14.04 -6.62 -8.79
CA MET A 102 13.95 -8.06 -8.49
C MET A 102 13.09 -8.80 -9.50
N VAL A 103 11.93 -8.25 -9.87
CA VAL A 103 11.05 -8.85 -10.89
C VAL A 103 11.75 -8.90 -12.25
N ILE A 104 12.39 -7.81 -12.70
CA ILE A 104 13.08 -7.75 -14.00
C ILE A 104 14.26 -8.72 -14.05
N VAL A 105 15.11 -8.73 -13.01
CA VAL A 105 16.30 -9.60 -12.93
C VAL A 105 15.91 -11.08 -12.85
N SER A 106 14.71 -11.40 -12.33
CA SER A 106 14.23 -12.78 -12.29
C SER A 106 13.87 -13.38 -13.66
N ILE A 107 13.60 -12.55 -14.67
CA ILE A 107 13.13 -13.00 -16.00
C ILE A 107 14.09 -14.01 -16.66
N PRO A 108 15.41 -13.72 -16.79
CA PRO A 108 16.35 -14.65 -17.41
C PRO A 108 16.76 -15.84 -16.54
N ILE A 109 16.29 -15.94 -15.29
CA ILE A 109 16.73 -16.99 -14.36
C ILE A 109 15.84 -18.23 -14.53
N GLU A 110 16.46 -19.38 -14.81
CA GLU A 110 15.80 -20.70 -14.87
C GLU A 110 16.14 -21.54 -13.63
N SER A 111 15.75 -21.07 -12.45
CA SER A 111 15.96 -21.80 -11.19
C SER A 111 14.76 -21.68 -10.26
N VAL A 112 14.64 -22.56 -9.27
CA VAL A 112 13.58 -22.51 -8.24
C VAL A 112 13.58 -21.18 -7.47
N ASN A 113 14.72 -20.50 -7.40
CA ASN A 113 14.84 -19.16 -6.80
C ASN A 113 14.07 -18.09 -7.58
N LYS A 114 13.71 -18.35 -8.85
CA LYS A 114 12.93 -17.44 -9.69
C LYS A 114 11.58 -17.13 -9.06
N THR A 115 10.80 -18.14 -8.67
CA THR A 115 9.44 -17.96 -8.15
C THR A 115 9.45 -17.15 -6.85
N VAL A 116 10.37 -17.48 -5.94
CA VAL A 116 10.54 -16.75 -4.67
C VAL A 116 10.93 -15.30 -4.94
N LEU A 117 11.89 -15.06 -5.84
CA LEU A 117 12.35 -13.72 -6.20
C LEU A 117 11.23 -12.89 -6.85
N GLN A 118 10.42 -13.50 -7.72
CA GLN A 118 9.27 -12.85 -8.35
C GLN A 118 8.21 -12.46 -7.34
N ILE A 119 7.84 -13.36 -6.43
CA ILE A 119 6.83 -13.11 -5.41
C ILE A 119 7.29 -12.01 -4.44
N ALA A 120 8.53 -12.11 -3.95
CA ALA A 120 9.11 -11.09 -3.08
C ALA A 120 9.20 -9.73 -3.79
N GLY A 121 9.64 -9.73 -5.05
CA GLY A 121 9.72 -8.53 -5.88
C GLY A 121 8.35 -7.89 -6.14
N MET A 122 7.34 -8.69 -6.47
CA MET A 122 5.97 -8.22 -6.68
C MET A 122 5.35 -7.65 -5.40
N PHE A 123 5.55 -8.31 -4.26
CA PHE A 123 5.14 -7.79 -2.96
C PHE A 123 5.79 -6.43 -2.67
N ALA A 124 7.13 -6.35 -2.77
CA ALA A 124 7.88 -5.13 -2.53
C ALA A 124 7.45 -3.99 -3.49
N ALA A 125 7.22 -4.31 -4.76
CA ALA A 125 6.76 -3.36 -5.75
C ALA A 125 5.36 -2.82 -5.41
N LEU A 126 4.38 -3.72 -5.19
CA LEU A 126 3.00 -3.31 -4.90
C LEU A 126 2.90 -2.56 -3.57
N TRP A 127 3.58 -3.04 -2.54
CA TRP A 127 3.55 -2.41 -1.22
C TRP A 127 4.27 -1.06 -1.24
N GLY A 128 5.47 -1.01 -1.81
CA GLY A 128 6.25 0.21 -1.97
C GLY A 128 5.51 1.28 -2.78
N PHE A 129 4.91 0.91 -3.91
CA PHE A 129 4.14 1.84 -4.74
C PHE A 129 2.89 2.38 -4.02
N SER A 130 2.18 1.49 -3.31
CA SER A 130 0.99 1.88 -2.55
C SER A 130 1.35 2.84 -1.42
N LEU A 131 2.40 2.52 -0.65
CA LEU A 131 2.88 3.36 0.45
C LEU A 131 3.43 4.69 -0.06
N HIS A 132 4.18 4.70 -1.16
CA HIS A 132 4.65 5.92 -1.82
C HIS A 132 3.48 6.84 -2.17
N SER A 133 2.46 6.29 -2.83
CA SER A 133 1.25 7.03 -3.22
C SER A 133 0.48 7.60 -2.03
N ILE A 134 0.45 6.88 -0.90
CA ILE A 134 -0.22 7.35 0.33
C ILE A 134 0.62 8.43 1.02
N PHE A 135 1.91 8.17 1.24
CA PHE A 135 2.80 9.03 2.01
C PHE A 135 3.10 10.35 1.28
N ASP A 136 3.26 10.36 -0.04
CA ASP A 136 3.33 11.61 -0.81
C ASP A 136 1.95 12.21 -1.14
N GLY A 137 0.87 11.55 -0.70
CA GLY A 137 -0.49 12.03 -0.82
C GLY A 137 -0.82 13.22 0.07
N LEU A 138 -1.75 14.06 -0.40
CA LEU A 138 -2.24 15.24 0.34
C LEU A 138 -2.88 14.86 1.69
N ASN A 139 -3.50 13.69 1.80
CA ASN A 139 -4.17 13.27 3.02
C ASN A 139 -3.18 12.89 4.14
N TYR A 140 -2.06 12.25 3.80
CA TYR A 140 -1.01 11.94 4.76
C TYR A 140 -0.31 13.22 5.25
N ARG A 141 0.04 14.13 4.33
CA ARG A 141 0.58 15.46 4.69
C ARG A 141 -0.36 16.23 5.63
N ALA A 142 -1.66 16.26 5.34
CA ALA A 142 -2.65 16.87 6.23
C ALA A 142 -2.59 16.27 7.65
N THR A 143 -2.53 14.94 7.74
CA THR A 143 -2.50 14.23 9.03
C THR A 143 -1.22 14.54 9.82
N LYS A 144 -0.07 14.58 9.14
CA LYS A 144 1.23 14.89 9.74
C LYS A 144 1.29 16.32 10.28
N ASN A 145 0.74 17.29 9.53
CA ASN A 145 0.67 18.68 9.97
C ASN A 145 -0.22 18.85 11.21
N ILE A 146 -1.36 18.14 11.27
CA ILE A 146 -2.24 18.14 12.45
C ILE A 146 -1.51 17.60 13.69
N ASN A 147 -0.74 16.52 13.55
CA ASN A 147 0.03 15.96 14.67
C ASN A 147 1.13 16.92 15.16
N LYS A 148 1.81 17.61 14.23
CA LYS A 148 2.87 18.55 14.57
C LYS A 148 2.35 19.77 15.36
N ASN A 149 1.13 20.24 15.06
CA ASN A 149 0.54 21.37 15.75
C ASN A 149 0.05 20.99 17.17
N LYS A 150 -0.58 19.81 17.34
CA LYS A 150 -0.97 19.33 18.67
C LYS A 150 0.21 19.29 19.66
N GLY A 151 1.34 18.73 19.25
CA GLY A 151 2.53 18.66 20.11
C GLY A 151 3.24 20.00 20.37
N LYS A 152 2.76 21.10 19.78
CA LYS A 152 3.20 22.47 20.10
C LYS A 152 2.25 23.17 21.07
N ASP A 153 0.96 22.88 21.01
CA ASP A 153 -0.03 23.46 21.92
C ASP A 153 0.03 22.81 23.32
N ASP A 154 0.59 21.60 23.42
CA ASP A 154 0.82 20.86 24.66
C ASP A 154 2.18 21.18 25.34
N LYS A 155 2.93 22.18 24.85
CA LYS A 155 4.23 22.65 25.39
C LYS A 155 4.16 24.10 25.82
#